data_AF-A0AA35W233-F1
#
_entry.id   AF-A0AA35W233-F1
#
_cell.length_a   1.000
_cell.length_b   1.000
_cell.length_c   1.000
_cell.angle_alpha   90.00
_cell.angle_beta   90.00
_cell.angle_gamma   90.00
#
_symmetry.space_group_name_H-M   'P 1'
#
loop_
_entity.id
_entity.type
_entity.pdbx_description
1 polymer ?
#
loop_
_entity_poly.entity_id
_entity_poly.type
_entity_poly.pdbx_seq_one_letter_code
_entity_poly.pdbx_strand_id
1 'polypeptide(L)'
;LLSRFKGSQERSGLLVVYVCDERIRTEQQLTAALEYLKSHPVGEVDEEEFSRYSGVGVLVTPQQIHDQVSDLLEHHKSELMKLKYKFPVGKLMGEMRQRLRWADGKLVKEVIDQQLEALIGPRSQQSPQSNIQKSGCGGKSGAKAVVKEKKAGEEEESRSEKTAGELFGEAANFHKPGKNLLP
;
A
#
# COMPACT_ATOMS: atom_id res chain seq x y z
N LEU A 1 3.93 12.94 18.24
CA LEU A 1 3.07 14.10 18.58
C LEU A 1 3.80 15.10 19.48
N LEU A 2 4.19 14.71 20.70
CA LEU A 2 4.88 15.58 21.67
C LEU A 2 6.23 16.14 21.18
N SER A 3 6.94 15.44 20.31
CA SER A 3 8.18 15.94 19.70
C SER A 3 7.98 17.04 18.67
N ARG A 4 6.78 17.14 18.04
CA ARG A 4 6.49 18.06 16.94
C ARG A 4 5.61 19.24 17.33
N PHE A 5 4.89 19.16 18.44
CA PHE A 5 3.99 20.21 18.91
C PHE A 5 4.56 20.90 20.15
N LYS A 6 4.85 22.20 20.04
CA LYS A 6 5.30 23.07 21.15
C LYS A 6 4.21 24.09 21.54
N GLY A 7 2.94 23.72 21.42
CA GLY A 7 1.79 24.59 21.71
C GLY A 7 1.20 24.36 23.11
N SER A 8 0.07 25.03 23.39
CA SER A 8 -0.64 24.92 24.67
C SER A 8 -1.02 23.46 24.99
N GLN A 9 -0.90 23.08 26.26
CA GLN A 9 -1.11 21.70 26.74
C GLN A 9 -2.54 21.20 26.44
N GLU A 10 -3.54 22.08 26.50
CA GLU A 10 -4.95 21.76 26.22
C GLU A 10 -5.15 21.23 24.80
N ARG A 11 -4.50 21.86 23.82
CA ARG A 11 -4.58 21.48 22.40
C ARG A 11 -3.85 20.18 22.11
N SER A 12 -2.75 19.94 22.82
CA SER A 12 -2.06 18.65 22.76
C SER A 12 -2.93 17.53 23.35
N GLY A 13 -3.69 17.82 24.41
CA GLY A 13 -4.66 16.90 25.01
C GLY A 13 -5.77 16.53 24.04
N LEU A 14 -6.35 17.51 23.35
CA LEU A 14 -7.37 17.28 22.32
C LEU A 14 -6.84 16.37 21.20
N LEU A 15 -5.64 16.63 20.67
CA LEU A 15 -5.07 15.75 19.65
C LEU A 15 -4.82 14.33 20.15
N VAL A 16 -4.39 14.17 21.41
CA VAL A 16 -4.20 12.84 22.00
C VAL A 16 -5.52 12.08 22.06
N VAL A 17 -6.61 12.72 22.46
CA VAL A 17 -7.95 12.11 22.44
C VAL A 17 -8.33 11.66 21.03
N TYR A 18 -8.13 12.51 20.01
CA TYR A 18 -8.45 12.16 18.63
C TYR A 18 -7.60 11.02 18.06
N VAL A 19 -6.35 10.88 18.51
CA VAL A 19 -5.49 9.74 18.15
C VAL A 19 -5.92 8.48 18.91
N CYS A 20 -6.28 8.59 20.19
CA CYS A 20 -6.80 7.48 20.99
C CYS A 20 -8.14 6.94 20.48
N ASP A 21 -9.04 7.82 20.02
CA ASP A 21 -10.32 7.48 19.39
C ASP A 21 -10.18 6.93 17.96
N GLU A 22 -8.94 6.75 17.46
CA GLU A 22 -8.64 6.34 16.08
C GLU A 22 -9.27 7.23 14.99
N ARG A 23 -9.63 8.48 15.32
CA ARG A 23 -10.13 9.48 14.38
C ARG A 23 -9.02 9.98 13.46
N ILE A 24 -7.80 10.06 14.00
CA ILE A 24 -6.56 10.37 13.28
C ILE A 24 -5.73 9.08 13.25
N ARG A 25 -5.64 8.44 12.08
CA ARG A 25 -4.92 7.16 11.90
C ARG A 25 -3.59 7.32 11.18
N THR A 26 -3.47 8.34 10.35
CA THR A 26 -2.31 8.52 9.47
C THR A 26 -1.42 9.68 9.91
N GLU A 27 -0.12 9.60 9.59
CA GLU A 27 0.82 10.70 9.85
C GLU A 27 0.41 11.96 9.06
N GLN A 28 -0.19 11.80 7.89
CA GLN A 28 -0.65 12.92 7.05
C GLN A 28 -1.78 13.69 7.74
N GLN A 29 -2.78 12.99 8.26
CA GLN A 29 -3.86 13.61 9.06
C GLN A 29 -3.30 14.30 10.30
N LEU A 30 -2.35 13.66 11.01
CA LEU A 30 -1.71 14.27 12.18
C LEU A 30 -0.92 15.53 11.82
N THR A 31 -0.22 15.53 10.69
CA THR A 31 0.56 16.69 10.24
C THR A 31 -0.35 17.85 9.86
N ALA A 32 -1.45 17.58 9.15
CA ALA A 32 -2.47 18.57 8.81
C ALA A 32 -3.16 19.13 10.08
N ALA A 33 -3.48 18.27 11.04
CA ALA A 33 -4.04 18.69 12.33
C ALA A 33 -3.09 19.63 13.10
N LEU A 34 -1.79 19.31 13.10
CA LEU A 34 -0.77 20.17 13.70
C LEU A 34 -0.62 21.50 12.96
N GLU A 35 -0.78 21.50 11.63
CA GLU A 35 -0.76 22.71 10.80
C GLU A 35 -1.96 23.62 11.10
N TYR A 36 -3.16 23.05 11.21
CA TYR A 36 -4.36 23.79 11.62
C TYR A 36 -4.22 24.46 12.98
N LEU A 37 -3.68 23.74 13.98
CA LEU A 37 -3.47 24.30 15.31
C LEU A 37 -2.41 25.40 15.35
N LYS A 38 -1.46 25.40 14.40
CA LYS A 38 -0.47 26.47 14.26
C LYS A 38 -1.03 27.70 13.55
N SER A 39 -1.91 27.52 12.57
CA SER A 39 -2.54 28.64 11.86
C SER A 39 -3.62 29.34 12.68
N HIS A 40 -4.23 28.66 13.66
CA HIS A 40 -5.23 29.22 14.57
C HIS A 40 -4.73 29.27 16.03
N PRO A 41 -3.71 30.08 16.38
CA PRO A 41 -3.05 30.03 17.69
C PRO A 41 -3.92 30.47 18.88
N VAL A 42 -5.02 31.20 18.64
CA VAL A 42 -5.86 31.81 19.68
C VAL A 42 -7.33 31.45 19.42
N GLY A 43 -8.07 31.11 20.48
CA GLY A 43 -9.50 30.75 20.41
C GLY A 43 -9.77 29.26 20.61
N GLU A 44 -11.07 28.94 20.73
CA GLU A 44 -11.57 27.57 20.72
C GLU A 44 -11.39 26.97 19.32
N VAL A 45 -11.12 25.67 19.27
CA VAL A 45 -10.97 24.93 18.01
C VAL A 45 -12.37 24.58 17.52
N ASP A 46 -12.75 25.09 16.35
CA ASP A 46 -13.96 24.64 15.68
C ASP A 46 -13.77 23.17 15.26
N GLU A 47 -14.55 22.27 15.87
CA GLU A 47 -14.41 20.83 15.64
C GLU A 47 -14.75 20.43 14.20
N GLU A 48 -15.70 21.12 13.55
CA GLU A 48 -16.11 20.81 12.18
C GLU A 48 -15.05 21.24 11.18
N GLU A 49 -14.54 22.46 11.32
CA GLU A 49 -13.47 22.97 10.47
C GLU A 49 -12.18 22.20 10.68
N PHE A 50 -11.83 21.90 11.94
CA PHE A 50 -10.67 21.07 12.28
C PHE A 50 -10.79 19.68 11.66
N SER A 51 -11.96 19.05 11.76
CA SER A 51 -12.20 17.72 11.21
C SER A 51 -12.08 17.72 9.69
N ARG A 52 -12.65 18.73 9.02
CA ARG A 52 -12.56 18.91 7.57
C ARG A 52 -11.13 19.17 7.09
N TYR A 53 -10.38 20.00 7.82
CA TYR A 53 -9.00 20.33 7.47
C TYR A 53 -8.07 19.13 7.65
N SER A 54 -8.22 18.44 8.78
CA SER A 54 -7.38 17.32 9.19
C SER A 54 -7.80 15.98 8.57
N GLY A 55 -8.94 15.93 7.89
CA GLY A 55 -9.47 14.71 7.29
C GLY A 55 -9.91 13.68 8.30
N VAL A 56 -10.36 14.12 9.48
CA VAL A 56 -10.88 13.25 10.53
C VAL A 56 -12.10 12.51 10.01
N GLY A 57 -12.12 11.19 10.18
CA GLY A 57 -13.20 10.34 9.69
C GLY A 57 -13.18 10.05 8.18
N VAL A 58 -12.24 10.62 7.43
CA VAL A 58 -12.07 10.27 6.00
C VAL A 58 -11.29 8.97 5.90
N LEU A 59 -11.99 7.88 5.62
CA LEU A 59 -11.41 6.57 5.37
C LEU A 59 -11.41 6.32 3.86
N VAL A 60 -10.23 6.31 3.25
CA VAL A 60 -10.09 5.93 1.85
C VAL A 60 -10.06 4.41 1.77
N THR A 61 -11.05 3.82 1.11
CA THR A 61 -11.14 2.37 0.93
C THR A 61 -10.23 1.90 -0.23
N PRO A 62 -9.75 0.65 -0.21
CA PRO A 62 -8.99 0.09 -1.33
C PRO A 62 -9.76 0.14 -2.66
N GLN A 63 -11.09 -0.05 -2.59
CA GLN A 63 -11.96 0.02 -3.75
C GLN A 63 -12.01 1.43 -4.34
N GLN A 64 -12.12 2.46 -3.51
CA GLN A 64 -12.08 3.85 -3.97
C GLN A 64 -10.74 4.19 -4.64
N ILE A 65 -9.62 3.64 -4.13
CA ILE A 65 -8.30 3.79 -4.77
C ILE A 65 -8.32 3.11 -6.14
N HIS A 66 -8.81 1.88 -6.22
CA HIS A 66 -8.89 1.12 -7.46
C HIS A 66 -9.68 1.84 -8.56
N ASP A 67 -10.85 2.38 -8.21
CA ASP A 67 -11.71 3.12 -9.14
C ASP A 67 -11.02 4.41 -9.63
N GLN A 68 -10.45 5.19 -8.71
CA GLN A 68 -9.74 6.43 -9.06
C GLN A 68 -8.49 6.18 -9.92
N VAL A 69 -7.76 5.11 -9.65
CA VAL A 69 -6.60 4.72 -10.47
C VAL A 69 -7.06 4.25 -11.85
N SER A 70 -8.15 3.49 -11.94
CA SER A 70 -8.71 3.04 -13.22
C SER A 70 -9.08 4.24 -14.09
N ASP A 71 -9.82 5.20 -13.52
CA ASP A 71 -10.17 6.45 -14.21
C ASP A 71 -8.90 7.14 -14.71
N LEU A 72 -7.91 7.30 -13.85
CA LEU A 72 -6.68 8.00 -14.20
C LEU A 72 -5.87 7.28 -15.30
N LEU A 73 -5.80 5.95 -15.27
CA LEU A 73 -5.16 5.17 -16.33
C LEU A 73 -5.92 5.28 -17.66
N GLU A 74 -7.25 5.35 -17.63
CA GLU A 74 -8.06 5.58 -18.84
C GLU A 74 -7.77 6.95 -19.46
N HIS A 75 -7.63 7.99 -18.63
CA HIS A 75 -7.28 9.34 -19.10
C HIS A 75 -5.90 9.37 -19.78
N HIS A 76 -4.92 8.62 -19.25
CA HIS A 76 -3.56 8.55 -19.81
C HIS A 76 -3.33 7.36 -20.76
N LYS A 77 -4.38 6.60 -21.13
CA LYS A 77 -4.27 5.34 -21.88
C LYS A 77 -3.50 5.47 -23.19
N SER A 78 -3.74 6.56 -23.92
CA SER A 78 -3.06 6.86 -25.19
C SER A 78 -1.54 7.09 -25.02
N GLU A 79 -1.13 7.71 -23.92
CA GLU A 79 0.29 7.94 -23.60
C GLU A 79 0.95 6.66 -23.07
N LEU A 80 0.23 5.91 -22.23
CA LEU A 80 0.67 4.63 -21.66
C LEU A 80 0.93 3.58 -22.75
N MET A 81 0.09 3.51 -23.78
CA MET A 81 0.31 2.59 -24.91
C MET A 81 1.58 2.91 -25.71
N LYS A 82 1.95 4.19 -25.83
CA LYS A 82 3.14 4.64 -26.58
C LYS A 82 4.42 4.46 -25.79
N LEU A 83 4.41 4.89 -24.53
CA LEU A 83 5.60 4.91 -23.67
C LEU A 83 5.80 3.59 -22.92
N LYS A 84 4.74 2.80 -22.74
CA LYS A 84 4.73 1.57 -21.94
C LYS A 84 5.39 1.82 -20.57
N TYR A 85 6.39 1.01 -20.22
CA TYR A 85 7.19 1.12 -18.99
C TYR A 85 8.07 2.37 -18.87
N LYS A 86 8.19 3.18 -19.93
CA LYS A 86 8.91 4.46 -19.86
C LYS A 86 8.03 5.60 -19.34
N PHE A 87 6.73 5.36 -19.15
CA PHE A 87 5.84 6.38 -18.61
C PHE A 87 6.24 6.75 -17.17
N PRO A 88 6.32 8.04 -16.82
CA PRO A 88 6.68 8.45 -15.47
C PRO A 88 5.56 8.13 -14.48
N VAL A 89 5.66 7.00 -13.78
CA VAL A 89 4.71 6.60 -12.71
C VAL A 89 4.58 7.68 -11.62
N GLY A 90 5.63 8.48 -11.42
CA GLY A 90 5.59 9.64 -10.52
C GLY A 90 4.52 10.67 -10.86
N LYS A 91 4.17 10.83 -12.15
CA LYS A 91 3.07 11.72 -12.58
C LYS A 91 1.72 11.19 -12.10
N LEU A 92 1.47 9.89 -12.28
CA LEU A 92 0.25 9.22 -11.81
C LEU A 92 0.11 9.32 -10.28
N MET A 93 1.19 9.07 -9.56
CA MET A 93 1.22 9.21 -8.09
C MET A 93 0.95 10.64 -7.62
N GLY A 94 1.46 11.64 -8.35
CA GLY A 94 1.21 13.05 -8.06
C GLY A 94 -0.26 13.44 -8.23
N GLU A 95 -0.86 13.04 -9.36
CA GLU A 95 -2.29 13.26 -9.63
C GLU A 95 -3.18 12.51 -8.63
N MET A 96 -2.84 11.26 -8.28
CA MET A 96 -3.54 10.50 -7.24
C MET A 96 -3.47 11.17 -5.88
N ARG A 97 -2.32 11.73 -5.50
CA ARG A 97 -2.17 12.46 -4.22
C ARG A 97 -3.05 13.72 -4.17
N GLN A 98 -3.32 14.35 -5.31
CA GLN A 98 -4.24 15.50 -5.37
C GLN A 98 -5.70 15.07 -5.20
N ARG A 99 -6.10 13.94 -5.80
CA ARG A 99 -7.47 13.40 -5.69
C ARG A 99 -7.74 12.77 -4.33
N LEU A 100 -6.80 11.98 -3.83
CA LEU A 100 -6.90 11.20 -2.61
C LEU A 100 -5.82 11.64 -1.61
N ARG A 101 -6.00 12.84 -1.04
CA ARG A 101 -5.06 13.45 -0.09
C ARG A 101 -4.73 12.56 1.12
N TRP A 102 -5.70 11.74 1.56
CA TRP A 102 -5.61 10.93 2.78
C TRP A 102 -5.37 9.44 2.52
N ALA A 103 -5.11 9.05 1.26
CA ALA A 103 -4.88 7.65 0.93
C ALA A 103 -3.48 7.18 1.36
N ASP A 104 -3.38 5.88 1.64
CA ASP A 104 -2.09 5.23 1.85
C ASP A 104 -1.31 5.20 0.53
N GLY A 105 -0.22 5.96 0.46
CA GLY A 105 0.62 6.03 -0.73
C GLY A 105 1.23 4.69 -1.14
N LYS A 106 1.40 3.74 -0.21
CA LYS A 106 1.87 2.38 -0.53
C LYS A 106 0.79 1.61 -1.30
N LEU A 107 -0.44 1.65 -0.79
CA LEU A 107 -1.59 0.98 -1.41
C LEU A 107 -1.91 1.59 -2.79
N VAL A 108 -1.88 2.92 -2.89
CA VAL A 108 -2.04 3.62 -4.19
C VAL A 108 -1.00 3.16 -5.20
N LYS A 109 0.26 3.07 -4.79
CA LYS A 109 1.34 2.59 -5.67
C LYS A 109 1.11 1.14 -6.11
N GLU A 110 0.79 0.27 -5.17
CA GLU A 110 0.54 -1.15 -5.46
C GLU A 110 -0.59 -1.33 -6.49
N VAL A 111 -1.70 -0.60 -6.31
CA VAL A 111 -2.83 -0.63 -7.24
C VAL A 111 -2.44 -0.08 -8.61
N ILE A 112 -1.69 1.02 -8.67
CA ILE A 112 -1.16 1.56 -9.94
C ILE A 112 -0.28 0.53 -10.63
N ASP A 113 0.68 -0.07 -9.92
CA ASP A 113 1.61 -1.05 -10.49
C ASP A 113 0.84 -2.27 -11.02
N GLN A 114 -0.14 -2.79 -10.28
CA GLN A 114 -1.01 -3.89 -10.69
C GLN A 114 -1.83 -3.57 -11.95
N GLN A 115 -2.54 -2.44 -11.98
CA GLN A 115 -3.37 -2.07 -13.13
C GLN A 115 -2.52 -1.70 -14.35
N LEU A 116 -1.35 -1.10 -14.15
CA LEU A 116 -0.41 -0.77 -15.20
C LEU A 116 0.18 -2.03 -15.85
N GLU A 117 0.56 -3.02 -15.04
CA GLU A 117 1.00 -4.34 -15.52
C GLU A 117 -0.12 -5.07 -16.26
N ALA A 118 -1.37 -4.99 -15.79
CA ALA A 118 -2.52 -5.55 -16.48
C ALA A 118 -2.77 -4.90 -17.85
N LEU A 119 -2.56 -3.57 -17.96
CA LEU A 119 -2.78 -2.82 -19.21
C LEU A 119 -1.67 -3.03 -20.24
N ILE A 120 -0.40 -3.05 -19.80
CA ILE A 120 0.78 -3.10 -20.69
C ILE A 120 1.28 -4.53 -20.89
N GLY A 121 0.87 -5.47 -20.04
CA GLY A 121 1.39 -6.83 -19.93
C GLY A 121 2.66 -6.88 -19.06
N PRO A 122 3.10 -8.08 -18.61
CA PRO A 122 4.25 -8.24 -17.73
C PRO A 122 5.50 -7.60 -18.34
N ARG A 123 6.40 -7.13 -17.47
CA ARG A 123 7.68 -6.50 -17.86
C ARG A 123 8.61 -7.55 -18.47
N SER A 124 8.27 -8.02 -19.67
CA SER A 124 9.11 -8.89 -20.47
C SER A 124 10.42 -8.15 -20.72
N GLN A 125 11.53 -8.85 -20.57
CA GLN A 125 12.92 -8.37 -20.60
C GLN A 125 13.35 -7.75 -21.96
N GLN A 126 12.42 -7.28 -22.79
CA GLN A 126 12.67 -6.78 -24.14
C GLN A 126 12.76 -5.25 -24.25
N SER A 127 12.79 -4.51 -23.13
CA SER A 127 13.31 -3.12 -23.17
C SER A 127 14.79 -3.14 -22.78
N PRO A 128 15.73 -2.70 -23.64
CA PRO A 128 17.14 -2.69 -23.29
C PRO A 128 17.33 -1.83 -22.05
N GLN A 129 17.75 -2.47 -20.96
CA GLN A 129 18.20 -1.82 -19.75
C GLN A 129 19.41 -0.97 -20.13
N SER A 130 19.27 0.35 -20.07
CA SER A 130 20.44 1.24 -20.04
C SER A 130 21.18 0.94 -18.74
N ASN A 131 22.24 0.17 -18.91
CA ASN A 131 23.20 -0.33 -17.96
C ASN A 131 23.70 0.77 -17.00
N ILE A 132 23.39 0.68 -15.71
CA ILE A 132 24.23 1.26 -14.65
C ILE A 132 24.69 0.10 -13.78
N GLN A 133 25.78 -0.52 -14.24
CA GLN A 133 26.60 -1.46 -13.49
C GLN A 133 27.16 -0.77 -12.22
N LYS A 134 26.87 -1.35 -11.05
CA LYS A 134 27.84 -1.41 -9.95
C LYS A 134 27.99 -2.87 -9.53
N SER A 135 29.17 -3.38 -9.82
CA SER A 135 29.67 -4.73 -9.60
C SER A 135 30.29 -4.90 -8.20
N GLY A 136 30.31 -6.15 -7.72
CA GLY A 136 31.16 -6.67 -6.64
C GLY A 136 30.37 -7.26 -5.48
N CYS A 137 29.96 -8.55 -5.51
CA CYS A 137 30.74 -9.76 -5.12
C CYS A 137 31.15 -9.71 -3.64
N GLY A 138 30.88 -10.63 -2.72
CA GLY A 138 30.53 -12.06 -2.63
C GLY A 138 30.97 -12.43 -1.20
N GLY A 139 30.44 -13.36 -0.41
CA GLY A 139 29.85 -14.68 -0.61
C GLY A 139 30.26 -15.54 0.62
N LYS A 140 29.67 -16.75 0.73
CA LYS A 140 30.02 -17.89 1.62
C LYS A 140 29.48 -17.79 3.07
N SER A 141 29.03 -18.84 3.75
CA SER A 141 28.75 -20.27 3.51
C SER A 141 28.12 -20.79 4.82
N GLY A 142 27.37 -21.90 4.82
CA GLY A 142 27.09 -22.61 6.07
C GLY A 142 25.93 -23.59 6.04
N ALA A 143 26.20 -24.80 5.54
CA ALA A 143 25.32 -25.97 5.62
C ALA A 143 25.17 -26.49 7.06
N LYS A 144 24.00 -27.09 7.38
CA LYS A 144 23.92 -28.32 8.19
C LYS A 144 22.56 -29.01 8.02
N ALA A 145 22.63 -30.25 7.55
CA ALA A 145 21.55 -31.22 7.47
C ALA A 145 21.35 -31.92 8.82
N VAL A 146 20.11 -32.34 9.14
CA VAL A 146 19.82 -33.58 9.86
C VAL A 146 18.48 -34.13 9.35
N VAL A 147 18.51 -35.41 8.98
CA VAL A 147 17.43 -36.27 8.50
C VAL A 147 16.75 -36.97 9.68
N LYS A 148 15.43 -37.17 9.64
CA LYS A 148 14.79 -38.44 10.04
C LYS A 148 13.34 -38.57 9.52
N GLU A 149 13.17 -39.56 8.64
CA GLU A 149 12.04 -40.50 8.39
C GLU A 149 10.86 -40.47 9.38
N LYS A 150 9.59 -40.83 9.10
CA LYS A 150 8.87 -41.62 8.06
C LYS A 150 7.38 -41.55 8.43
N LYS A 151 6.43 -41.52 7.48
CA LYS A 151 5.44 -42.60 7.19
C LYS A 151 4.31 -42.15 6.25
N ALA A 152 3.88 -43.13 5.47
CA ALA A 152 2.89 -43.15 4.41
C ALA A 152 1.45 -43.39 4.91
N GLY A 153 0.50 -43.21 3.99
CA GLY A 153 -0.90 -43.65 4.03
C GLY A 153 -1.83 -42.45 4.22
N GLU A 154 -2.95 -42.27 3.52
CA GLU A 154 -3.65 -43.03 2.49
C GLU A 154 -4.71 -42.06 1.93
N GLU A 155 -5.14 -42.28 0.69
CA GLU A 155 -6.20 -41.53 0.01
C GLU A 155 -7.55 -41.80 0.67
N GLU A 156 -8.38 -40.78 0.91
CA GLU A 156 -9.83 -40.92 0.75
C GLU A 156 -10.49 -39.61 0.31
N GLU A 157 -11.23 -39.76 -0.77
CA GLU A 157 -12.08 -38.81 -1.45
C GLU A 157 -13.32 -38.52 -0.59
N SER A 158 -13.46 -37.28 -0.10
CA SER A 158 -14.78 -36.76 0.26
C SER A 158 -14.94 -35.36 -0.31
N ARG A 159 -15.83 -35.28 -1.30
CA ARG A 159 -16.30 -34.05 -1.94
C ARG A 159 -17.17 -33.28 -0.95
N SER A 160 -16.51 -32.59 -0.02
CA SER A 160 -17.15 -31.67 0.91
C SER A 160 -17.04 -30.25 0.34
N GLU A 161 -18.15 -29.52 0.32
CA GLU A 161 -18.24 -28.16 -0.22
C GLU A 161 -17.38 -27.20 0.62
N LYS A 162 -16.12 -27.02 0.22
CA LYS A 162 -15.15 -26.19 0.93
C LYS A 162 -15.57 -24.72 0.87
N THR A 163 -15.77 -24.12 2.03
CA THR A 163 -16.09 -22.70 2.15
C THR A 163 -14.86 -21.84 1.80
N ALA A 164 -15.05 -20.61 1.35
CA ALA A 164 -13.97 -19.74 0.87
C ALA A 164 -12.81 -19.58 1.88
N GLY A 165 -13.07 -19.67 3.18
CA GLY A 165 -12.04 -19.61 4.22
C GLY A 165 -11.05 -20.79 4.21
N GLU A 166 -11.45 -21.96 3.70
CA GLU A 166 -10.57 -23.13 3.58
C GLU A 166 -9.78 -23.14 2.26
N LEU A 167 -10.25 -22.39 1.26
CA LEU A 167 -9.62 -22.28 -0.06
C LEU A 167 -8.57 -21.17 -0.11
N PHE A 168 -8.70 -20.12 0.70
CA PHE A 168 -7.77 -19.01 0.74
C PHE A 168 -6.76 -19.18 1.88
N GLY A 169 -5.51 -19.55 1.54
CA GLY A 169 -4.35 -19.39 2.43
C GLY A 169 -3.57 -20.66 2.75
N GLU A 170 -3.01 -20.71 3.97
CA GLU A 170 -2.01 -21.68 4.45
C GLU A 170 -2.61 -23.07 4.76
N ALA A 171 -3.93 -23.14 4.96
CA ALA A 171 -4.66 -24.41 5.15
C ALA A 171 -4.67 -25.28 3.88
N ALA A 172 -4.54 -24.68 2.70
CA ALA A 172 -4.58 -25.38 1.43
C ALA A 172 -3.17 -25.70 0.87
N ASN A 173 -2.09 -25.44 1.62
CA ASN A 173 -0.71 -25.76 1.22
C ASN A 173 -0.34 -25.32 -0.22
N PHE A 174 -0.97 -24.27 -0.74
CA PHE A 174 -0.61 -23.74 -2.06
C PHE A 174 0.81 -23.14 -2.01
N HIS A 175 1.60 -23.41 -3.05
CA HIS A 175 2.87 -22.71 -3.21
C HIS A 175 2.60 -21.20 -3.35
N LYS A 176 3.54 -20.37 -2.88
CA LYS A 176 3.43 -18.92 -3.10
C LYS A 176 3.37 -18.63 -4.61
N PRO A 177 2.57 -17.63 -5.06
CA PRO A 177 2.57 -17.22 -6.46
C PRO A 177 4.00 -16.94 -6.93
N GLY A 178 4.41 -17.55 -8.06
CA GLY A 178 5.78 -17.43 -8.60
C GLY A 178 6.81 -18.44 -8.07
N LYS A 179 6.42 -19.37 -7.18
CA LYS A 179 7.25 -20.52 -6.77
C LYS A 179 6.68 -21.85 -7.26
N ASN A 180 6.27 -21.90 -8.52
CA ASN A 180 5.90 -23.16 -9.16
C ASN A 180 7.21 -23.94 -9.35
N LEU A 181 7.52 -24.87 -8.44
CA LEU A 181 8.50 -25.89 -8.73
C LEU A 181 7.86 -26.76 -9.81
N LEU A 182 8.30 -26.59 -11.06
CA LEU A 182 8.16 -27.61 -12.09
C LEU A 182 8.98 -28.82 -11.61
N PRO A 183 8.29 -29.90 -11.27
CA PRO A 183 8.47 -31.15 -12.01
C PRO A 183 7.15 -31.74 -12.51
#